data_AF-A0A9R0R1E5-F1
#
_entry.id   AF-A0A9R0R1E5-F1
#
_cell.length_a   1.000
_cell.length_b   1.000
_cell.length_c   1.000
_cell.angle_alpha   90.00
_cell.angle_beta   90.00
_cell.angle_gamma   90.00
#
_symmetry.space_group_name_H-M   'P 1'
#
loop_
_entity.id
_entity.type
_entity.pdbx_description
1 polymer ?
#
loop_
_entity_poly.entity_id
_entity_poly.type
_entity_poly.pdbx_seq_one_letter_code
_entity_poly.pdbx_strand_id
1 'polypeptide(L)'
;MSARAGPDPGAAEASVAWPELRGRLERAGALAAELAAAAEERAHLARRLEAALEVRANACRLLVAFAPLVAPPFVDHGLTLLLQVRRESVRQGAALDELRRRLERRRARADELLVASRRAAEGVERRREQMQAQIERVLPLSRALASAHRQVQEAKELKSTEKARLGDLQRLLRTRQQSMVAQVAALYPVRVFRELPVAENHHSRTNGECRTPSEENGALPQENGNGTHLLSVIKSPHVGPLTFFGWQIGKPRTKQRTYSHKELQRSAAVLGYAAHAVLLIASYLDIPLRYPLRFGGSRSYVGDRLPSAEASSVGSTEHRSVGNADSKLTDYPLFLEFQDDSTKASYAIYLLQKDTEQLLNYIGAESSGRNAFGNLRELIRIIQSDEYLYI
;
A
#
# COMPACT_ATOMS: atom_id res chain seq x y z
N MET A 1 -5.97 16.29 -15.30
CA MET A 1 -6.15 15.81 -16.69
C MET A 1 -7.46 15.03 -16.74
N SER A 2 -8.54 15.69 -17.16
CA SER A 2 -9.87 15.10 -17.25
C SER A 2 -10.19 14.91 -18.73
N ALA A 3 -10.30 13.65 -19.17
CA ALA A 3 -10.64 13.33 -20.55
C ALA A 3 -12.08 12.81 -20.60
N ARG A 4 -12.96 13.64 -21.17
CA ARG A 4 -14.32 13.32 -21.60
C ARG A 4 -14.31 12.08 -22.50
N ALA A 5 -15.03 11.04 -22.12
CA ALA A 5 -15.48 10.00 -23.04
C ALA A 5 -16.72 10.51 -23.78
N GLY A 6 -16.64 10.59 -25.11
CA GLY A 6 -17.79 10.85 -25.98
C GLY A 6 -18.70 9.63 -26.07
N PRO A 7 -19.99 9.80 -26.39
CA PRO A 7 -20.94 8.70 -26.52
C PRO A 7 -20.68 7.91 -27.81
N ASP A 8 -20.58 6.59 -27.68
CA ASP A 8 -20.50 5.64 -28.80
C ASP A 8 -21.79 5.68 -29.65
N PRO A 9 -21.70 5.93 -30.97
CA PRO A 9 -22.83 5.76 -31.89
C PRO A 9 -22.91 4.29 -32.32
N GLY A 10 -23.37 3.43 -31.41
CA GLY A 10 -23.43 1.98 -31.68
C GLY A 10 -24.58 1.23 -31.01
N ALA A 11 -25.41 1.90 -30.21
CA ALA A 11 -26.58 1.32 -29.57
C ALA A 11 -27.84 1.54 -30.43
N ALA A 12 -27.86 0.91 -31.60
CA ALA A 12 -29.12 0.57 -32.26
C ALA A 12 -29.35 -0.92 -32.04
N GLU A 13 -29.71 -1.26 -30.80
CA GLU A 13 -30.28 -2.56 -30.46
C GLU A 13 -31.55 -2.73 -31.30
N ALA A 14 -31.45 -3.50 -32.38
CA ALA A 14 -32.61 -4.17 -32.94
C ALA A 14 -33.02 -5.25 -31.95
N SER A 15 -33.70 -4.83 -30.87
CA SER A 15 -34.53 -5.70 -30.04
C SER A 15 -35.58 -6.28 -30.97
N VAL A 16 -35.28 -7.45 -31.54
CA VAL A 16 -36.25 -8.20 -32.34
C VAL A 16 -37.33 -8.61 -31.35
N ALA A 17 -38.42 -7.87 -31.35
CA ALA A 17 -39.53 -8.06 -30.44
C ALA A 17 -40.02 -9.50 -30.62
N TRP A 18 -39.86 -10.34 -29.58
CA TRP A 18 -40.38 -11.71 -29.54
C TRP A 18 -41.85 -11.85 -30.00
N PRO A 19 -42.75 -10.87 -29.75
CA PRO A 19 -44.10 -10.87 -30.33
C PRO A 19 -44.12 -10.80 -31.87
N GLU A 20 -43.17 -10.10 -32.47
CA GLU A 20 -43.05 -9.90 -33.92
C GLU A 20 -42.54 -11.17 -34.62
N LEU A 21 -41.62 -11.90 -33.99
CA LEU A 21 -41.17 -13.24 -34.41
C LEU A 21 -42.27 -14.29 -34.29
N ARG A 22 -43.03 -14.29 -33.18
CA ARG A 22 -44.19 -15.17 -32.99
C ARG A 22 -45.27 -14.90 -34.05
N GLY A 23 -45.61 -13.63 -34.26
CA GLY A 23 -46.56 -13.24 -35.28
C GLY A 23 -46.09 -13.55 -36.70
N ARG A 24 -44.77 -13.64 -36.96
CA ARG A 24 -44.23 -14.13 -38.24
C ARG A 24 -44.36 -15.65 -38.41
N LEU A 25 -44.15 -16.42 -37.34
CA LEU A 25 -44.34 -17.87 -37.35
C LEU A 25 -45.80 -18.27 -37.53
N GLU A 26 -46.74 -17.58 -36.87
CA GLU A 26 -48.18 -17.81 -37.05
C GLU A 26 -48.64 -17.46 -38.47
N ARG A 27 -48.14 -16.35 -39.04
CA ARG A 27 -48.37 -15.99 -40.44
C ARG A 27 -47.78 -17.02 -41.41
N ALA A 28 -46.61 -17.59 -41.11
CA ALA A 28 -46.02 -18.65 -41.92
C ALA A 28 -46.83 -19.96 -41.85
N GLY A 29 -47.38 -20.31 -40.67
CA GLY A 29 -48.26 -21.47 -40.50
C GLY A 29 -49.60 -21.31 -41.24
N ALA A 30 -50.20 -20.12 -41.20
CA ALA A 30 -51.42 -19.81 -41.95
C ALA A 30 -51.17 -19.86 -43.47
N LEU A 31 -50.06 -19.29 -43.95
CA LEU A 31 -49.67 -19.38 -45.36
C LEU A 31 -49.37 -20.83 -45.80
N ALA A 32 -48.82 -21.67 -44.93
CA ALA A 32 -48.62 -23.09 -45.23
C ALA A 32 -49.95 -23.85 -45.36
N ALA A 33 -50.92 -23.54 -44.51
CA ALA A 33 -52.27 -24.11 -44.60
C ALA A 33 -53.01 -23.66 -45.87
N GLU A 34 -52.91 -22.37 -46.23
CA GLU A 34 -53.46 -21.85 -47.49
C GLU A 34 -52.82 -22.49 -48.73
N LEU A 35 -51.50 -22.73 -48.71
CA LEU A 35 -50.81 -23.42 -49.80
C LEU A 35 -51.20 -24.90 -49.91
N ALA A 36 -51.49 -25.57 -48.78
CA ALA A 36 -51.98 -26.94 -48.76
C ALA A 36 -53.40 -27.04 -49.33
N ALA A 37 -54.31 -26.15 -48.92
CA ALA A 37 -55.66 -26.07 -49.48
C ALA A 37 -55.65 -25.78 -50.99
N ALA A 38 -54.80 -24.86 -51.45
CA ALA A 38 -54.62 -24.57 -52.87
C ALA A 38 -54.02 -25.76 -53.66
N ALA A 39 -53.27 -26.65 -53.02
CA ALA A 39 -52.77 -27.88 -53.64
C ALA A 39 -53.88 -28.93 -53.80
N GLU A 40 -54.79 -29.04 -52.83
CA GLU A 40 -55.97 -29.91 -52.91
C GLU A 40 -56.95 -29.44 -53.99
N GLU A 41 -57.21 -28.14 -54.08
CA GLU A 41 -58.04 -27.56 -55.15
C GLU A 41 -57.44 -27.80 -56.54
N ARG A 42 -56.10 -27.71 -56.67
CA ARG A 42 -55.40 -28.07 -57.90
C ARG A 42 -55.54 -29.54 -58.26
N ALA A 43 -55.44 -30.44 -57.29
CA ALA A 43 -55.64 -31.86 -57.51
C ALA A 43 -57.09 -32.16 -57.94
N HIS A 44 -58.06 -31.47 -57.35
CA HIS A 44 -59.47 -31.59 -57.72
C HIS A 44 -59.74 -31.07 -59.15
N LEU A 45 -59.19 -29.91 -59.51
CA LEU A 45 -59.30 -29.36 -60.87
C LEU A 45 -58.57 -30.24 -61.91
N ALA A 46 -57.43 -30.84 -61.57
CA ALA A 46 -56.72 -31.78 -62.44
C ALA A 46 -57.58 -33.02 -62.75
N ARG A 47 -58.21 -33.63 -61.75
CA ARG A 47 -59.14 -34.76 -61.94
C ARG A 47 -60.34 -34.39 -62.82
N ARG A 48 -60.88 -33.17 -62.67
CA ARG A 48 -61.98 -32.67 -63.51
C ARG A 48 -61.55 -32.47 -64.97
N LEU A 49 -60.32 -32.00 -65.20
CA LEU A 49 -59.77 -31.85 -66.55
C LEU A 49 -59.48 -33.20 -67.21
N GLU A 50 -58.96 -34.18 -66.47
CA GLU A 50 -58.77 -35.55 -66.97
C GLU A 50 -60.11 -36.18 -67.38
N ALA A 51 -61.15 -36.07 -66.53
CA ALA A 51 -62.48 -36.55 -66.87
C ALA A 51 -63.05 -35.84 -68.12
N ALA A 52 -62.83 -34.53 -68.27
CA ALA A 52 -63.27 -33.78 -69.45
C ALA A 52 -62.50 -34.19 -70.72
N LEU A 53 -61.20 -34.46 -70.62
CA LEU A 53 -60.38 -34.97 -71.72
C LEU A 53 -60.78 -36.39 -72.11
N GLU A 54 -61.16 -37.23 -71.16
CA GLU A 54 -61.64 -38.60 -71.40
C GLU A 54 -63.01 -38.61 -72.08
N VAL A 55 -63.93 -37.72 -71.67
CA VAL A 55 -65.19 -37.49 -72.39
C VAL A 55 -64.92 -36.99 -73.81
N ARG A 56 -63.96 -36.08 -73.99
CA ARG A 56 -63.58 -35.59 -75.33
C ARG A 56 -62.94 -36.69 -76.18
N ALA A 57 -62.10 -37.54 -75.59
CA ALA A 57 -61.49 -38.68 -76.28
C ALA A 57 -62.55 -39.73 -76.69
N ASN A 58 -63.54 -39.99 -75.83
CA ASN A 58 -64.67 -40.85 -76.15
C ASN A 58 -65.56 -40.23 -77.23
N ALA A 59 -65.81 -38.92 -77.19
CA ALA A 59 -66.54 -38.22 -78.25
C ALA A 59 -65.77 -38.25 -79.58
N CYS A 60 -64.44 -38.09 -79.58
CA CYS A 60 -63.61 -38.25 -80.77
C CYS A 60 -63.61 -39.70 -81.29
N ARG A 61 -63.58 -40.72 -80.41
CA ARG A 61 -63.71 -42.13 -80.82
C ARG A 61 -65.07 -42.42 -81.46
N LEU A 62 -66.16 -41.88 -80.90
CA LEU A 62 -67.50 -41.98 -81.47
C LEU A 62 -67.60 -41.25 -82.82
N LEU A 63 -67.02 -40.06 -82.96
CA LEU A 63 -66.98 -39.33 -84.23
C LEU A 63 -66.14 -40.06 -85.31
N VAL A 64 -65.02 -40.68 -84.94
CA VAL A 64 -64.22 -41.51 -85.86
C VAL A 64 -64.96 -42.80 -86.22
N ALA A 65 -65.70 -43.41 -85.29
CA ALA A 65 -66.54 -44.58 -85.56
C ALA A 65 -67.76 -44.29 -86.44
N PHE A 66 -68.31 -43.06 -86.38
CA PHE A 66 -69.41 -42.58 -87.22
C PHE A 66 -68.96 -41.89 -88.52
N ALA A 67 -67.64 -41.75 -88.74
CA ALA A 67 -67.08 -41.14 -89.94
C ALA A 67 -67.50 -41.79 -91.28
N PRO A 68 -67.81 -43.12 -91.40
CA PRO A 68 -68.23 -43.68 -92.69
C PRO A 68 -69.72 -43.43 -93.06
N LEU A 69 -70.46 -42.60 -92.31
CA LEU A 69 -71.92 -42.40 -92.51
C LEU A 69 -72.37 -40.96 -92.81
N VAL A 70 -71.47 -40.01 -93.08
CA VAL A 70 -71.84 -38.60 -93.31
C VAL A 70 -71.42 -38.13 -94.71
N ALA A 71 -72.40 -37.60 -95.46
CA ALA A 71 -72.28 -37.07 -96.80
C ALA A 71 -71.36 -35.81 -96.91
N PRO A 72 -70.78 -35.52 -98.09
CA PRO A 72 -69.62 -34.62 -98.26
C PRO A 72 -69.74 -33.11 -97.93
N PRO A 73 -70.90 -32.41 -97.85
CA PRO A 73 -70.87 -30.94 -97.69
C PRO A 73 -70.64 -30.45 -96.24
N PHE A 74 -70.55 -31.32 -95.23
CA PHE A 74 -70.35 -30.93 -93.82
C PHE A 74 -68.88 -30.87 -93.35
N VAL A 75 -67.94 -31.28 -94.22
CA VAL A 75 -66.53 -31.45 -93.85
C VAL A 75 -65.81 -30.10 -93.68
N ASP A 76 -66.15 -29.08 -94.48
CA ASP A 76 -65.42 -27.80 -94.49
C ASP A 76 -65.70 -26.91 -93.26
N HIS A 77 -66.94 -26.89 -92.76
CA HIS A 77 -67.29 -26.17 -91.51
C HIS A 77 -66.76 -26.88 -90.26
N GLY A 78 -66.74 -28.23 -90.28
CA GLY A 78 -66.12 -29.02 -89.22
C GLY A 78 -64.61 -28.78 -89.12
N LEU A 79 -63.91 -28.69 -90.26
CA LEU A 79 -62.48 -28.42 -90.30
C LEU A 79 -62.11 -27.01 -89.79
N THR A 80 -62.90 -25.99 -90.12
CA THR A 80 -62.67 -24.61 -89.65
C THR A 80 -62.86 -24.47 -88.14
N LEU A 81 -63.92 -25.08 -87.58
CA LEU A 81 -64.14 -25.15 -86.13
C LEU A 81 -63.02 -25.90 -85.41
N LEU A 82 -62.56 -27.04 -85.94
CA LEU A 82 -61.45 -27.80 -85.37
C LEU A 82 -60.13 -27.02 -85.39
N LEU A 83 -59.85 -26.27 -86.45
CA LEU A 83 -58.68 -25.40 -86.53
C LEU A 83 -58.75 -24.26 -85.51
N GLN A 84 -59.92 -23.67 -85.30
CA GLN A 84 -60.12 -22.62 -84.31
C GLN A 84 -59.95 -23.14 -82.87
N VAL A 85 -60.58 -24.27 -82.54
CA VAL A 85 -60.42 -24.95 -81.25
C VAL A 85 -58.96 -25.34 -81.01
N ARG A 86 -58.25 -25.82 -82.05
CA ARG A 86 -56.82 -26.13 -81.96
C ARG A 86 -55.98 -24.89 -81.70
N ARG A 87 -56.27 -23.76 -82.35
CA ARG A 87 -55.58 -22.48 -82.10
C ARG A 87 -55.82 -21.95 -80.69
N GLU A 88 -57.05 -22.02 -80.20
CA GLU A 88 -57.40 -21.61 -78.83
C GLU A 88 -56.77 -22.53 -77.79
N SER A 89 -56.74 -23.84 -78.02
CA SER A 89 -56.04 -24.80 -77.15
C SER A 89 -54.54 -24.53 -77.09
N VAL A 90 -53.90 -24.16 -78.21
CA VAL A 90 -52.49 -23.76 -78.23
C VAL A 90 -52.27 -22.46 -77.46
N ARG A 91 -53.16 -21.46 -77.60
CA ARG A 91 -53.08 -20.20 -76.83
C ARG A 91 -53.26 -20.42 -75.34
N GLN A 92 -54.22 -21.26 -74.94
CA GLN A 92 -54.45 -21.65 -73.55
C GLN A 92 -53.26 -22.43 -72.97
N GLY A 93 -52.68 -23.34 -73.75
CA GLY A 93 -51.45 -24.05 -73.37
C GLY A 93 -50.29 -23.09 -73.12
N ALA A 94 -50.06 -22.14 -74.03
CA ALA A 94 -49.04 -21.11 -73.87
C ALA A 94 -49.25 -20.23 -72.63
N ALA A 95 -50.51 -19.88 -72.30
CA ALA A 95 -50.84 -19.11 -71.10
C ALA A 95 -50.60 -19.91 -69.81
N LEU A 96 -50.94 -21.21 -69.79
CA LEU A 96 -50.67 -22.09 -68.65
C LEU A 96 -49.16 -22.31 -68.46
N ASP A 97 -48.39 -22.45 -69.54
CA ASP A 97 -46.94 -22.57 -69.46
C ASP A 97 -46.27 -21.30 -68.93
N GLU A 98 -46.77 -20.11 -69.27
CA GLU A 98 -46.27 -18.85 -68.69
C GLU A 98 -46.61 -18.75 -67.19
N LEU A 99 -47.82 -19.17 -66.77
CA LEU A 99 -48.18 -19.23 -65.35
C LEU A 99 -47.32 -20.24 -64.58
N ARG A 100 -47.02 -21.40 -65.17
CA ARG A 100 -46.09 -22.39 -64.60
C ARG A 100 -44.70 -21.79 -64.41
N ARG A 101 -44.14 -21.15 -65.43
CA ARG A 101 -42.84 -20.44 -65.32
C ARG A 101 -42.83 -19.37 -64.24
N ARG A 102 -43.91 -18.59 -64.10
CA ARG A 102 -44.02 -17.56 -63.04
C ARG A 102 -44.05 -18.18 -61.65
N LEU A 103 -44.74 -19.31 -61.47
CA LEU A 103 -44.77 -20.04 -60.21
C LEU A 103 -43.40 -20.65 -59.90
N GLU A 104 -42.72 -21.22 -60.89
CA GLU A 104 -41.35 -21.74 -60.74
C GLU A 104 -40.37 -20.63 -60.32
N ARG A 105 -40.44 -19.44 -60.94
CA ARG A 105 -39.65 -18.28 -60.51
C ARG A 105 -39.97 -17.84 -59.08
N ARG A 106 -41.24 -17.86 -58.69
CA ARG A 106 -41.66 -17.52 -57.31
C ARG A 106 -41.21 -18.56 -56.29
N ARG A 107 -41.28 -19.84 -56.64
CA ARG A 107 -40.78 -20.96 -55.83
C ARG A 107 -39.26 -20.85 -55.63
N ALA A 108 -38.50 -20.66 -56.72
CA ALA A 108 -37.06 -20.47 -56.64
C ALA A 108 -36.67 -19.30 -55.71
N ARG A 109 -37.37 -18.16 -55.80
CA ARG A 109 -37.16 -17.03 -54.88
C ARG A 109 -37.50 -17.37 -53.43
N ALA A 110 -38.58 -18.12 -53.18
CA ALA A 110 -38.93 -18.56 -51.83
C ALA A 110 -37.86 -19.51 -51.27
N ASP A 111 -37.37 -20.45 -52.08
CA ASP A 111 -36.30 -21.39 -51.71
C ASP A 111 -34.98 -20.64 -51.41
N GLU A 112 -34.62 -19.66 -52.23
CA GLU A 112 -33.47 -18.77 -51.99
C GLU A 112 -33.59 -18.01 -50.65
N LEU A 113 -34.78 -17.46 -50.36
CA LEU A 113 -35.04 -16.76 -49.10
C LEU A 113 -34.99 -17.70 -47.89
N LEU A 114 -35.49 -18.93 -48.01
CA LEU A 114 -35.41 -19.95 -46.96
C LEU A 114 -33.95 -20.33 -46.67
N VAL A 115 -33.15 -20.54 -47.71
CA VAL A 115 -31.72 -20.83 -47.57
C VAL A 115 -30.99 -19.63 -46.94
N ALA A 116 -31.30 -18.40 -47.35
CA ALA A 116 -30.71 -17.20 -46.77
C ALA A 116 -31.09 -17.05 -45.27
N SER A 117 -32.36 -17.28 -44.92
CA SER A 117 -32.83 -17.24 -43.54
C SER A 117 -32.16 -18.30 -42.67
N ARG A 118 -32.00 -19.53 -43.17
CA ARG A 118 -31.28 -20.59 -42.47
C ARG A 118 -29.82 -20.24 -42.22
N ARG A 119 -29.12 -19.71 -43.22
CA ARG A 119 -27.72 -19.24 -43.07
C ARG A 119 -27.59 -18.11 -42.04
N ALA A 120 -28.55 -17.19 -42.03
CA ALA A 120 -28.58 -16.11 -41.04
C ALA A 120 -28.81 -16.66 -39.62
N ALA A 121 -29.72 -17.61 -39.44
CA ALA A 121 -29.96 -18.29 -38.16
C ALA A 121 -28.72 -19.04 -37.65
N GLU A 122 -28.05 -19.78 -38.52
CA GLU A 122 -26.77 -20.44 -38.18
C GLU A 122 -25.68 -19.42 -37.79
N GLY A 123 -25.65 -18.25 -38.43
CA GLY A 123 -24.74 -17.16 -38.05
C GLY A 123 -25.01 -16.61 -36.64
N VAL A 124 -26.29 -16.50 -36.26
CA VAL A 124 -26.69 -16.08 -34.91
C VAL A 124 -26.30 -17.12 -33.86
N GLU A 125 -26.54 -18.41 -34.12
CA GLU A 125 -26.15 -19.49 -33.18
C GLU A 125 -24.62 -19.56 -33.01
N ARG A 126 -23.84 -19.45 -34.09
CA ARG A 126 -22.36 -19.38 -33.98
C ARG A 126 -21.91 -18.20 -33.11
N ARG A 127 -22.56 -17.03 -33.25
CA ARG A 127 -22.23 -15.85 -32.43
C ARG A 127 -22.61 -16.06 -30.96
N ARG A 128 -23.73 -16.73 -30.69
CA ARG A 128 -24.16 -17.11 -29.35
C ARG A 128 -23.18 -18.08 -28.70
N GLU A 129 -22.75 -19.13 -29.41
CA GLU A 129 -21.76 -20.10 -28.95
C GLU A 129 -20.41 -19.42 -28.66
N GLN A 130 -19.98 -18.49 -29.51
CA GLN A 130 -18.77 -17.70 -29.28
C GLN A 130 -18.87 -16.86 -28.00
N MET A 131 -20.00 -16.19 -27.78
CA MET A 131 -20.24 -15.40 -26.57
C MET A 131 -20.30 -16.29 -25.32
N GLN A 132 -20.94 -17.45 -25.41
CA GLN A 132 -20.99 -18.43 -24.33
C GLN A 132 -19.59 -18.93 -23.97
N ALA A 133 -18.76 -19.26 -24.96
CA ALA A 133 -17.37 -19.65 -24.74
C ALA A 133 -16.54 -18.51 -24.11
N GLN A 134 -16.81 -17.24 -24.44
CA GLN A 134 -16.18 -16.09 -23.77
C GLN A 134 -16.62 -15.98 -22.30
N ILE A 135 -17.90 -16.16 -22.00
CA ILE A 135 -18.42 -16.18 -20.63
C ILE A 135 -17.76 -17.31 -19.83
N GLU A 136 -17.70 -18.52 -20.39
CA GLU A 136 -17.07 -19.68 -19.74
C GLU A 136 -15.58 -19.47 -19.46
N ARG A 137 -14.87 -18.68 -20.29
CA ARG A 137 -13.48 -18.29 -20.05
C ARG A 137 -13.33 -17.23 -18.95
N VAL A 138 -14.23 -16.25 -18.88
CA VAL A 138 -14.12 -15.10 -17.95
C VAL A 138 -14.64 -15.44 -16.55
N LEU A 139 -15.65 -16.28 -16.43
CA LEU A 139 -16.29 -16.64 -15.17
C LEU A 139 -15.36 -17.30 -14.13
N PRO A 140 -14.43 -18.22 -14.47
CA PRO A 140 -13.45 -18.70 -13.50
C PRO A 140 -12.46 -17.61 -13.09
N LEU A 141 -12.09 -16.70 -14.00
CA LEU A 141 -11.20 -15.58 -13.69
C LEU A 141 -11.84 -14.59 -12.71
N SER A 142 -13.13 -14.28 -12.86
CA SER A 142 -13.84 -13.41 -11.92
C SER A 142 -13.97 -14.02 -10.53
N ARG A 143 -14.19 -15.35 -10.46
CA ARG A 143 -14.19 -16.09 -9.19
C ARG A 143 -12.80 -16.09 -8.54
N ALA A 144 -11.75 -16.35 -9.31
CA ALA A 144 -10.36 -16.30 -8.84
C ALA A 144 -9.97 -14.90 -8.34
N LEU A 145 -10.42 -13.86 -9.04
CA LEU A 145 -10.21 -12.47 -8.63
C LEU A 145 -10.95 -12.17 -7.31
N ALA A 146 -12.19 -12.62 -7.16
CA ALA A 146 -12.95 -12.45 -5.93
C ALA A 146 -12.30 -13.19 -4.75
N SER A 147 -11.80 -14.42 -4.94
CA SER A 147 -11.05 -15.13 -3.90
C SER A 147 -9.74 -14.45 -3.55
N ALA A 148 -8.99 -13.96 -4.55
CA ALA A 148 -7.75 -13.21 -4.33
C ALA A 148 -8.03 -11.91 -3.55
N HIS A 149 -9.13 -11.21 -3.86
CA HIS A 149 -9.52 -10.01 -3.14
C HIS A 149 -9.88 -10.29 -1.67
N ARG A 150 -10.60 -11.39 -1.40
CA ARG A 150 -10.90 -11.83 -0.04
C ARG A 150 -9.62 -12.15 0.74
N GLN A 151 -8.72 -12.93 0.15
CA GLN A 151 -7.44 -13.28 0.77
C GLN A 151 -6.59 -12.04 1.09
N VAL A 152 -6.58 -11.04 0.22
CA VAL A 152 -5.89 -9.77 0.48
C VAL A 152 -6.53 -9.01 1.64
N GLN A 153 -7.87 -9.05 1.78
CA GLN A 153 -8.53 -8.41 2.92
C GLN A 153 -8.27 -9.14 4.22
N GLU A 154 -8.37 -10.47 4.24
CA GLU A 154 -8.01 -11.28 5.39
C GLU A 154 -6.55 -11.01 5.82
N ALA A 155 -5.62 -10.93 4.86
CA ALA A 155 -4.22 -10.59 5.15
C ALA A 155 -4.05 -9.16 5.71
N LYS A 156 -4.86 -8.19 5.25
CA LYS A 156 -4.83 -6.82 5.79
C LYS A 156 -5.35 -6.76 7.22
N GLU A 157 -6.41 -7.51 7.53
CA GLU A 157 -6.96 -7.64 8.88
C GLU A 157 -5.94 -8.31 9.80
N LEU A 158 -5.32 -9.41 9.38
CA LEU A 158 -4.26 -10.05 10.17
C LEU A 158 -3.11 -9.08 10.44
N LYS A 159 -2.63 -8.35 9.43
CA LYS A 159 -1.58 -7.33 9.61
C LYS A 159 -1.99 -6.22 10.58
N SER A 160 -3.25 -5.78 10.56
CA SER A 160 -3.71 -4.74 11.48
C SER A 160 -3.76 -5.25 12.92
N THR A 161 -4.18 -6.51 13.13
CA THR A 161 -4.17 -7.14 14.46
C THR A 161 -2.75 -7.33 15.00
N GLU A 162 -1.81 -7.79 14.16
CA GLU A 162 -0.41 -7.91 14.55
C GLU A 162 0.21 -6.54 14.89
N LYS A 163 -0.12 -5.50 14.11
CA LYS A 163 0.32 -4.13 14.40
C LYS A 163 -0.19 -3.65 15.76
N ALA A 164 -1.45 -3.96 16.11
CA ALA A 164 -1.98 -3.63 17.43
C ALA A 164 -1.24 -4.38 18.55
N ARG A 165 -1.05 -5.71 18.39
CA ARG A 165 -0.31 -6.54 19.35
C ARG A 165 1.13 -6.06 19.54
N LEU A 166 1.83 -5.68 18.46
CA LEU A 166 3.17 -5.12 18.53
C LEU A 166 3.18 -3.77 19.25
N GLY A 167 2.18 -2.92 19.02
CA GLY A 167 2.02 -1.66 19.73
C GLY A 167 1.79 -1.86 21.24
N ASP A 168 1.06 -2.90 21.63
CA ASP A 168 0.86 -3.25 23.05
C ASP A 168 2.14 -3.81 23.69
N LEU A 169 2.88 -4.65 22.96
CA LEU A 169 4.17 -5.16 23.41
C LEU A 169 5.21 -4.05 23.55
N GLN A 170 5.26 -3.11 22.60
CA GLN A 170 6.11 -1.93 22.67
C GLN A 170 5.76 -1.09 23.91
N ARG A 171 4.48 -0.87 24.20
CA ARG A 171 4.04 -0.18 25.41
C ARG A 171 4.49 -0.91 26.68
N LEU A 172 4.31 -2.23 26.77
CA LEU A 172 4.79 -3.01 27.92
C LEU A 172 6.31 -2.93 28.10
N LEU A 173 7.07 -3.02 27.01
CA LEU A 173 8.53 -2.86 27.04
C LEU A 173 8.90 -1.46 27.55
N ARG A 174 8.27 -0.41 27.01
CA ARG A 174 8.50 0.97 27.42
C ARG A 174 8.17 1.16 28.88
N THR A 175 7.01 0.72 29.37
CA THR A 175 6.66 0.78 30.80
C THR A 175 7.68 0.08 31.68
N ARG A 176 8.21 -1.07 31.25
CA ARG A 176 9.29 -1.77 31.96
C ARG A 176 10.58 -0.93 31.98
N GLN A 177 10.99 -0.38 30.84
CA GLN A 177 12.15 0.51 30.73
C GLN A 177 12.00 1.73 31.65
N GLN A 178 10.83 2.36 31.66
CA GLN A 178 10.52 3.48 32.57
C GLN A 178 10.70 3.11 34.03
N SER A 179 10.14 1.96 34.46
CA SER A 179 10.28 1.48 35.84
C SER A 179 11.74 1.22 36.20
N MET A 180 12.50 0.60 35.29
CA MET A 180 13.91 0.32 35.51
C MET A 180 14.76 1.60 35.59
N VAL A 181 14.49 2.59 34.74
CA VAL A 181 15.16 3.91 34.79
C VAL A 181 14.71 4.71 36.02
N ALA A 182 13.47 4.56 36.49
CA ALA A 182 13.02 5.14 37.76
C ALA A 182 13.80 4.58 38.96
N GLN A 183 14.12 3.29 38.96
CA GLN A 183 14.99 2.69 39.97
C GLN A 183 16.42 3.26 39.89
N VAL A 184 16.97 3.44 38.69
CA VAL A 184 18.29 4.07 38.49
C VAL A 184 18.27 5.50 39.03
N ALA A 185 17.22 6.26 38.76
CA ALA A 185 17.07 7.62 39.28
C ALA A 185 16.93 7.66 40.82
N ALA A 186 16.33 6.64 41.43
CA ALA A 186 16.25 6.51 42.88
C ALA A 186 17.61 6.18 43.51
N LEU A 187 18.42 5.33 42.85
CA LEU A 187 19.78 4.99 43.26
C LEU A 187 20.78 6.13 43.03
N TYR A 188 20.58 6.89 41.95
CA TYR A 188 21.42 8.00 41.50
C TYR A 188 20.58 9.27 41.37
N PRO A 189 20.07 9.83 42.49
CA PRO A 189 19.21 10.99 42.45
C PRO A 189 19.97 12.19 41.89
N VAL A 190 19.68 12.51 40.63
CA VAL A 190 20.07 13.75 39.97
C VAL A 190 19.15 14.86 40.47
N ARG A 191 19.27 15.19 41.77
CA ARG A 191 18.31 16.08 42.44
C ARG A 191 18.23 17.43 41.71
N VAL A 192 17.01 17.77 41.34
CA VAL A 192 16.59 19.12 40.98
C VAL A 192 16.22 19.82 42.27
N PHE A 193 16.88 20.92 42.58
CA PHE A 193 16.46 21.77 43.69
C PHE A 193 15.18 22.49 43.28
N ARG A 194 14.04 22.07 43.84
CA ARG A 194 13.07 23.08 44.27
C ARG A 194 13.73 23.79 45.44
N GLU A 195 13.84 25.10 45.35
CA GLU A 195 14.09 25.96 46.50
C GLU A 195 13.13 25.56 47.62
N LEU A 196 13.64 24.91 48.66
CA LEU A 196 13.08 25.09 49.99
C LEU A 196 13.76 26.32 50.57
N PRO A 197 13.01 27.25 51.17
CA PRO A 197 13.58 28.43 51.78
C PRO A 197 14.61 27.97 52.79
N VAL A 198 15.77 28.64 52.74
CA VAL A 198 16.81 28.57 53.75
C VAL A 198 16.12 28.58 55.11
N ALA A 199 16.19 27.46 55.83
CA ALA A 199 15.82 27.44 57.23
C ALA A 199 16.75 28.44 57.92
N GLU A 200 16.18 29.59 58.26
CA GLU A 200 16.76 30.57 59.15
C GLU A 200 17.13 29.86 60.44
N ASN A 201 18.41 29.59 60.64
CA ASN A 201 18.90 29.26 61.97
C ASN A 201 18.79 30.54 62.81
N HIS A 202 17.69 30.63 63.57
CA HIS A 202 17.55 31.54 64.69
C HIS A 202 18.61 31.21 65.75
N HIS A 203 19.71 31.96 65.71
CA HIS A 203 20.50 32.21 66.91
C HIS A 203 20.43 33.71 67.21
N SER A 204 19.43 34.02 68.02
CA SER A 204 19.21 35.30 68.68
C SER A 204 20.47 35.71 69.44
N ARG A 205 20.97 36.94 69.20
CA ARG A 205 21.48 37.85 70.25
C ARG A 205 21.85 39.23 69.67
N THR A 206 20.86 40.12 69.81
CA THR A 206 20.91 41.53 70.28
C THR A 206 22.13 42.41 70.01
N ASN A 207 21.79 43.63 69.56
CA ASN A 207 22.56 44.89 69.44
C ASN A 207 23.05 45.11 68.01
N GLY A 208 22.57 46.08 67.22
CA GLY A 208 21.90 47.35 67.52
C GLY A 208 22.66 48.42 66.74
N GLU A 209 22.13 48.84 65.59
CA GLU A 209 22.16 50.21 65.01
C GLU A 209 22.02 50.22 63.48
N CYS A 210 21.20 51.18 63.03
CA CYS A 210 20.77 51.45 61.67
C CYS A 210 21.86 52.10 60.80
N ARG A 211 21.87 51.80 59.49
CA ARG A 211 21.85 52.80 58.40
C ARG A 211 21.73 52.13 57.03
N THR A 212 20.93 52.77 56.18
CA THR A 212 20.59 52.40 54.79
C THR A 212 21.64 52.95 53.80
N PRO A 213 21.44 52.85 52.47
CA PRO A 213 22.34 52.23 51.51
C PRO A 213 23.27 53.26 50.84
N SER A 214 24.32 52.80 50.18
CA SER A 214 24.99 53.64 49.19
C SER A 214 25.47 52.81 48.01
N GLU A 215 25.00 53.28 46.86
CA GLU A 215 25.43 52.99 45.50
C GLU A 215 26.94 53.20 45.36
N GLU A 216 27.59 52.50 44.41
CA GLU A 216 28.31 53.14 43.30
C GLU A 216 29.12 52.14 42.45
N ASN A 217 28.72 52.05 41.18
CA ASN A 217 29.48 51.94 39.92
C ASN A 217 30.79 51.12 39.81
N GLY A 218 30.77 50.22 38.81
CA GLY A 218 31.64 50.34 37.64
C GLY A 218 33.02 49.67 37.68
N ALA A 219 33.20 48.63 36.87
CA ALA A 219 34.37 48.47 35.97
C ALA A 219 34.35 47.08 35.28
N LEU A 220 34.23 47.08 33.95
CA LEU A 220 34.84 46.05 33.10
C LEU A 220 36.37 46.22 33.17
N PRO A 221 37.12 45.11 33.13
CA PRO A 221 38.02 44.91 31.99
C PRO A 221 37.93 43.46 31.48
N GLN A 222 37.70 43.29 30.18
CA GLN A 222 38.75 43.12 29.16
C GLN A 222 39.21 41.66 29.06
N GLU A 223 38.88 41.09 27.91
CA GLU A 223 39.38 39.82 27.40
C GLU A 223 40.90 39.82 27.37
N ASN A 224 41.52 38.71 27.77
CA ASN A 224 42.76 38.20 27.17
C ASN A 224 43.06 36.77 27.65
N GLY A 225 43.20 35.87 26.67
CA GLY A 225 44.29 34.89 26.63
C GLY A 225 44.19 33.63 27.50
N ASN A 226 43.70 32.56 26.88
CA ASN A 226 44.26 31.20 26.87
C ASN A 226 44.39 30.43 28.20
N GLY A 227 43.48 29.46 28.38
CA GLY A 227 43.61 28.38 29.36
C GLY A 227 42.28 27.68 29.58
N THR A 228 41.99 26.64 28.81
CA THR A 228 40.75 25.86 28.85
C THR A 228 40.54 25.26 30.25
N HIS A 229 39.54 25.76 30.98
CA HIS A 229 39.27 25.42 32.38
C HIS A 229 38.43 24.13 32.50
N LEU A 230 38.93 23.14 33.23
CA LEU A 230 38.23 21.87 33.56
C LEU A 230 36.87 22.06 34.27
N LEU A 231 36.66 23.21 34.92
CA LEU A 231 35.41 23.58 35.58
C LEU A 231 34.60 24.67 34.84
N SER A 232 35.07 25.20 33.70
CA SER A 232 34.23 26.09 32.87
C SER A 232 33.33 25.32 31.92
N VAL A 233 33.59 24.04 31.69
CA VAL A 233 32.73 23.17 30.87
C VAL A 233 31.33 23.02 31.47
N ILE A 234 31.18 23.27 32.78
CA ILE A 234 29.90 23.18 33.50
C ILE A 234 29.14 24.53 33.51
N LYS A 235 29.66 25.58 32.88
CA LYS A 235 28.99 26.90 32.86
C LYS A 235 28.09 27.06 31.63
N SER A 236 26.77 26.99 31.86
CA SER A 236 25.72 27.56 31.00
C SER A 236 25.31 28.95 31.54
N PRO A 237 24.99 29.96 30.69
CA PRO A 237 24.67 31.30 31.16
C PRO A 237 23.34 31.47 31.94
N HIS A 238 22.42 30.51 31.95
CA HIS A 238 21.05 30.77 32.48
C HIS A 238 20.43 29.69 33.38
N VAL A 239 21.19 28.80 34.02
CA VAL A 239 20.62 27.81 34.96
C VAL A 239 21.52 27.63 36.18
N GLY A 240 20.94 27.67 37.39
CA GLY A 240 21.64 27.50 38.67
C GLY A 240 22.43 26.18 38.79
N PRO A 241 23.38 26.07 39.73
CA PRO A 241 24.33 24.95 39.80
C PRO A 241 23.64 23.60 40.08
N LEU A 242 23.61 22.71 39.08
CA LEU A 242 23.12 21.34 39.24
C LEU A 242 24.01 20.53 40.18
N THR A 243 23.37 19.64 40.93
CA THR A 243 23.92 19.05 42.15
C THR A 243 23.61 17.55 42.17
N PHE A 244 24.61 16.69 42.04
CA PHE A 244 24.46 15.24 42.22
C PHE A 244 24.67 14.94 43.72
N PHE A 245 23.69 14.32 44.40
CA PHE A 245 23.69 14.13 45.87
C PHE A 245 23.93 15.41 46.72
N GLY A 246 23.46 16.58 46.27
CA GLY A 246 23.61 17.82 47.05
C GLY A 246 25.01 18.47 47.04
N TRP A 247 25.93 17.98 46.20
CA TRP A 247 27.21 18.66 45.91
C TRP A 247 27.18 19.76 44.82
N GLN A 248 27.27 21.04 45.20
CA GLN A 248 27.40 22.13 44.24
C GLN A 248 28.82 22.13 43.67
N ILE A 249 28.95 22.01 42.35
CA ILE A 249 30.20 22.36 41.65
C ILE A 249 30.28 23.89 41.62
N GLY A 250 30.52 24.47 42.80
CA GLY A 250 30.50 25.90 43.09
C GLY A 250 31.77 26.60 42.63
N LYS A 251 31.61 27.90 42.33
CA LYS A 251 32.56 28.82 41.69
C LYS A 251 34.01 28.68 42.19
N PRO A 252 35.02 28.84 41.32
CA PRO A 252 36.40 28.92 41.77
C PRO A 252 36.56 30.11 42.71
N ARG A 253 36.99 29.87 43.96
CA ARG A 253 37.54 30.96 44.78
C ARG A 253 38.79 31.42 44.05
N THR A 254 38.72 32.60 43.48
CA THR A 254 39.85 33.32 42.92
C THR A 254 40.95 33.34 43.99
N LYS A 255 42.03 32.58 43.73
CA LYS A 255 43.40 32.66 44.28
C LYS A 255 44.06 31.38 44.85
N GLN A 256 43.51 30.17 44.77
CA GLN A 256 44.34 28.94 44.95
C GLN A 256 44.01 27.81 43.97
N ARG A 257 45.05 27.31 43.29
CA ARG A 257 45.04 26.25 42.25
C ARG A 257 45.27 24.84 42.82
N THR A 258 45.08 24.64 44.11
CA THR A 258 45.33 23.34 44.77
C THR A 258 44.01 22.78 45.25
N TYR A 259 43.48 21.79 44.54
CA TYR A 259 42.31 21.03 44.99
C TYR A 259 42.73 20.13 46.16
N SER A 260 41.85 19.98 47.16
CA SER A 260 42.11 19.02 48.22
C SER A 260 41.91 17.59 47.69
N HIS A 261 42.70 16.64 48.19
CA HIS A 261 42.55 15.23 47.83
C HIS A 261 41.12 14.70 48.08
N LYS A 262 40.45 15.22 49.12
CA LYS A 262 39.04 14.90 49.43
C LYS A 262 38.08 15.38 48.33
N GLU A 263 38.33 16.54 47.72
CA GLU A 263 37.50 17.06 46.61
C GLU A 263 37.73 16.26 45.32
N LEU A 264 38.97 15.87 45.03
CA LEU A 264 39.31 15.03 43.87
C LEU A 264 38.69 13.63 43.99
N GLN A 265 38.77 13.01 45.17
CA GLN A 265 38.14 11.72 45.45
C GLN A 265 36.61 11.79 45.30
N ARG A 266 35.99 12.88 45.77
CA ARG A 266 34.54 13.10 45.65
C ARG A 266 34.11 13.33 44.21
N SER A 267 34.84 14.15 43.45
CA SER A 267 34.51 14.39 42.03
C SER A 267 34.64 13.11 41.21
N ALA A 268 35.70 12.32 41.47
CA ALA A 268 35.91 10.99 40.90
C ALA A 268 34.74 10.03 41.20
N ALA A 269 34.25 10.01 42.45
CA ALA A 269 33.08 9.21 42.83
C ALA A 269 31.81 9.64 42.07
N VAL A 270 31.55 10.94 41.96
CA VAL A 270 30.38 11.48 41.25
C VAL A 270 30.42 11.13 39.75
N LEU A 271 31.58 11.29 39.12
CA LEU A 271 31.76 10.91 37.71
C LEU A 271 31.61 9.40 37.51
N GLY A 272 32.12 8.59 38.44
CA GLY A 272 31.92 7.15 38.46
C GLY A 272 30.43 6.76 38.52
N TYR A 273 29.66 7.39 39.41
CA TYR A 273 28.23 7.14 39.51
C TYR A 273 27.46 7.61 38.27
N ALA A 274 27.84 8.74 37.68
CA ALA A 274 27.25 9.18 36.41
C ALA A 274 27.53 8.18 35.27
N ALA A 275 28.76 7.70 35.15
CA ALA A 275 29.11 6.66 34.18
C ALA A 275 28.31 5.37 34.40
N HIS A 276 28.09 4.98 35.66
CA HIS A 276 27.27 3.81 35.96
C HIS A 276 25.79 4.01 35.60
N ALA A 277 25.23 5.19 35.89
CA ALA A 277 23.86 5.51 35.51
C ALA A 277 23.68 5.48 33.97
N VAL A 278 24.62 6.08 33.23
CA VAL A 278 24.63 6.04 31.75
C VAL A 278 24.73 4.61 31.23
N LEU A 279 25.62 3.79 31.81
CA LEU A 279 25.78 2.38 31.44
C LEU A 279 24.49 1.58 31.68
N LEU A 280 23.85 1.75 32.84
CA LEU A 280 22.59 1.07 33.16
C LEU A 280 21.46 1.50 32.21
N ILE A 281 21.30 2.80 32.00
CA ILE A 281 20.26 3.33 31.10
C ILE A 281 20.49 2.80 29.67
N ALA A 282 21.73 2.84 29.18
CA ALA A 282 22.08 2.27 27.87
C ALA A 282 21.73 0.78 27.79
N SER A 283 22.03 -0.01 28.83
CA SER A 283 21.70 -1.43 28.87
C SER A 283 20.19 -1.71 28.88
N TYR A 284 19.40 -0.85 29.54
CA TYR A 284 17.94 -1.02 29.60
C TYR A 284 17.25 -0.60 28.32
N LEU A 285 17.82 0.38 27.63
CA LEU A 285 17.39 0.81 26.30
C LEU A 285 17.92 -0.09 25.18
N ASP A 286 18.79 -1.06 25.50
CA ASP A 286 19.49 -1.92 24.54
C ASP A 286 20.28 -1.13 23.48
N ILE A 287 20.99 -0.07 23.93
CA ILE A 287 21.78 0.80 23.08
C ILE A 287 23.27 0.55 23.33
N PRO A 288 24.05 0.12 22.33
CA PRO A 288 25.50 0.02 22.45
C PRO A 288 26.11 1.43 22.49
N LEU A 289 26.85 1.74 23.56
CA LEU A 289 27.56 3.01 23.69
C LEU A 289 28.70 3.12 22.69
N ARG A 290 28.87 4.30 22.09
CA ARG A 290 29.96 4.58 21.15
C ARG A 290 31.31 4.55 21.86
N TYR A 291 31.38 5.05 23.09
CA TYR A 291 32.58 5.02 23.92
C TYR A 291 32.36 4.04 25.09
N PRO A 292 32.98 2.83 25.07
CA PRO A 292 32.75 1.84 26.11
C PRO A 292 33.11 2.36 27.51
N LEU A 293 32.18 2.22 28.45
CA LEU A 293 32.38 2.61 29.84
C LEU A 293 32.88 1.43 30.68
N ARG A 294 33.95 1.66 31.44
CA ARG A 294 34.46 0.71 32.45
C ARG A 294 34.18 1.30 33.83
N PHE A 295 33.10 0.84 34.46
CA PHE A 295 32.73 1.30 35.80
C PHE A 295 33.67 0.68 36.84
N GLY A 296 34.32 1.54 37.63
CA GLY A 296 35.23 1.17 38.71
C GLY A 296 35.01 2.03 39.96
N GLY A 297 33.80 2.55 40.17
CA GLY A 297 33.52 3.54 41.22
C GLY A 297 34.31 4.82 40.96
N SER A 298 35.07 5.28 41.96
CA SER A 298 35.96 6.44 41.83
C SER A 298 37.08 6.27 40.80
N ARG A 299 37.35 5.06 40.30
CA ARG A 299 38.36 4.80 39.26
C ARG A 299 37.73 4.26 37.99
N SER A 300 36.73 4.99 37.48
CA SER A 300 36.04 4.64 36.23
C SER A 300 36.81 5.18 35.02
N TYR A 301 36.66 4.53 33.87
CA TYR A 301 37.33 4.89 32.62
C TYR A 301 36.35 4.88 31.44
N VAL A 302 36.67 5.68 30.40
CA VAL A 302 35.97 5.67 29.11
C VAL A 302 36.96 5.32 28.01
N GLY A 303 36.61 4.35 27.17
CA GLY A 303 37.45 3.93 26.06
C GLY A 303 37.13 4.68 24.78
N ASP A 304 38.16 5.12 24.05
CA ASP A 304 38.03 5.65 22.71
C ASP A 304 38.81 4.80 21.69
N ARG A 305 38.22 4.64 20.51
CA ARG A 305 38.85 4.04 19.34
C ARG A 305 39.52 5.13 18.51
N LEU A 306 40.44 5.86 19.13
CA LEU A 306 41.34 6.72 18.38
C LEU A 306 42.37 5.84 17.65
N PRO A 307 42.72 6.15 16.40
CA PRO A 307 43.92 5.58 15.79
C PRO A 307 45.11 5.98 16.67
N SER A 308 45.73 5.01 17.33
CA SER A 308 46.89 5.25 18.17
C SER A 308 48.01 5.80 17.28
N ALA A 309 48.37 7.07 17.47
CA ALA A 309 49.44 7.73 16.73
C ALA A 309 50.85 7.17 17.05
N GLU A 310 50.95 6.15 17.91
CA GLU A 310 52.22 5.61 18.40
C GLU A 310 52.56 4.21 17.83
N ALA A 311 51.76 3.66 16.90
CA ALA A 311 52.08 2.39 16.23
C ALA A 311 53.11 2.53 15.08
N SER A 312 54.11 3.40 15.25
CA SER A 312 55.28 3.47 14.36
C SER A 312 56.58 3.52 15.17
N SER A 313 56.84 2.46 15.94
CA SER A 313 58.20 2.16 16.42
C SER A 313 58.48 0.66 16.35
N VAL A 314 59.04 0.29 15.19
CA VAL A 314 59.97 -0.81 14.89
C VAL A 314 59.86 -2.11 15.70
N GLY A 315 59.39 -3.15 15.00
CA GLY A 315 60.09 -4.42 14.84
C GLY A 315 60.00 -5.45 15.97
N SER A 316 59.30 -6.57 15.70
CA SER A 316 59.85 -7.93 15.85
C SER A 316 58.83 -8.99 15.42
N THR A 317 59.39 -10.07 14.90
CA THR A 317 58.79 -11.19 14.17
C THR A 317 57.99 -12.17 15.04
N GLU A 318 57.04 -12.83 14.36
CA GLU A 318 56.43 -14.15 14.64
C GLU A 318 55.44 -14.30 15.81
N HIS A 319 54.14 -14.48 15.50
CA HIS A 319 53.44 -15.77 15.56
C HIS A 319 51.96 -15.65 15.12
N ARG A 320 51.45 -16.70 14.45
CA ARG A 320 50.05 -16.87 13.98
C ARG A 320 49.03 -16.71 15.12
N SER A 321 48.00 -15.89 14.90
CA SER A 321 46.66 -16.14 15.44
C SER A 321 45.58 -15.58 14.50
N VAL A 322 44.63 -16.44 14.15
CA VAL A 322 43.45 -16.13 13.34
C VAL A 322 42.50 -15.25 14.17
N GLY A 323 42.21 -14.05 13.64
CA GLY A 323 41.00 -13.27 13.93
C GLY A 323 40.95 -12.52 15.26
N ASN A 324 41.38 -11.26 15.28
CA ASN A 324 40.61 -10.18 15.90
C ASN A 324 41.13 -8.81 15.42
N ALA A 325 40.25 -7.95 14.90
CA ALA A 325 40.59 -6.56 14.60
C ALA A 325 40.57 -5.75 15.91
N ASP A 326 41.52 -6.02 16.81
CA ASP A 326 41.66 -5.29 18.06
C ASP A 326 42.37 -3.96 17.81
N SER A 327 41.61 -2.98 17.34
CA SER A 327 41.99 -1.58 17.55
C SER A 327 42.12 -1.38 19.06
N LYS A 328 43.35 -1.29 19.57
CA LYS A 328 43.67 -1.10 20.99
C LYS A 328 42.88 0.09 21.54
N LEU A 329 41.82 -0.19 22.29
CA LEU A 329 40.97 0.83 22.91
C LEU A 329 41.85 1.61 23.91
N THR A 330 41.90 2.92 23.77
CA THR A 330 42.65 3.76 24.71
C THR A 330 41.70 4.19 25.82
N ASP A 331 42.02 3.82 27.06
CA ASP A 331 41.21 4.13 28.22
C ASP A 331 41.60 5.49 28.81
N TYR A 332 40.61 6.37 28.99
CA TYR A 332 40.76 7.69 29.60
C TYR A 332 40.11 7.73 30.99
N PRO A 333 40.78 8.28 32.02
CA PRO A 333 40.28 8.27 33.39
C PRO A 333 39.15 9.28 33.61
N LEU A 334 38.05 8.86 34.26
CA LEU A 334 36.98 9.75 34.74
C LEU A 334 37.27 10.32 36.14
N PHE A 335 38.54 10.57 36.43
CA PHE A 335 39.02 11.08 37.70
C PHE A 335 40.34 11.83 37.51
N LEU A 336 40.74 12.59 38.52
CA LEU A 336 42.00 13.34 38.54
C LEU A 336 42.88 12.78 39.67
N GLU A 337 43.99 12.12 39.32
CA GLU A 337 44.99 11.67 40.29
C GLU A 337 46.04 12.75 40.59
N PHE A 338 46.54 13.44 39.56
CA PHE A 338 47.53 14.51 39.65
C PHE A 338 47.19 15.67 38.70
N GLN A 339 47.77 16.86 38.96
CA GLN A 339 47.40 18.11 38.27
C GLN A 339 47.66 18.08 36.74
N ASP A 340 48.57 17.23 36.27
CA ASP A 340 48.97 17.13 34.86
C ASP A 340 48.08 16.20 34.00
N ASP A 341 47.29 15.31 34.60
CA ASP A 341 46.33 14.43 33.88
C ASP A 341 44.97 15.12 33.61
N SER A 342 44.91 16.43 33.86
CA SER A 342 43.75 17.30 33.65
C SER A 342 43.16 17.21 32.24
N THR A 343 44.01 17.09 31.21
CA THR A 343 43.59 17.00 29.81
C THR A 343 42.91 15.66 29.50
N LYS A 344 43.47 14.55 29.98
CA LYS A 344 42.89 13.20 29.81
C LYS A 344 41.55 13.07 30.53
N ALA A 345 41.46 13.60 31.76
CA ALA A 345 40.21 13.63 32.50
C ALA A 345 39.14 14.50 31.83
N SER A 346 39.54 15.67 31.30
CA SER A 346 38.63 16.53 30.50
C SER A 346 38.09 15.81 29.27
N TYR A 347 38.97 15.08 28.58
CA TYR A 347 38.61 14.31 27.41
C TYR A 347 37.64 13.18 27.76
N ALA A 348 37.91 12.42 28.84
CA ALA A 348 37.01 11.37 29.32
C ALA A 348 35.60 11.90 29.64
N ILE A 349 35.51 13.06 30.31
CA ILE A 349 34.22 13.71 30.61
C ILE A 349 33.49 14.10 29.31
N TYR A 350 34.23 14.60 28.31
CA TYR A 350 33.67 14.90 26.99
C TYR A 350 33.14 13.64 26.28
N LEU A 351 33.81 12.50 26.39
CA LEU A 351 33.34 11.24 25.81
C LEU A 351 32.07 10.73 26.51
N LEU A 352 32.04 10.75 27.86
CA LEU A 352 30.84 10.42 28.64
C LEU A 352 29.66 11.31 28.27
N GLN A 353 29.93 12.60 28.04
CA GLN A 353 28.95 13.53 27.52
C GLN A 353 28.43 13.09 26.15
N LYS A 354 29.31 12.66 25.22
CA LYS A 354 28.89 12.18 23.90
C LYS A 354 28.05 10.90 23.95
N ASP A 355 28.32 9.99 24.87
CA ASP A 355 27.45 8.85 25.10
C ASP A 355 26.08 9.29 25.63
N THR A 356 26.04 10.27 26.53
CA THR A 356 24.77 10.82 27.03
C THR A 356 23.97 11.52 25.92
N GLU A 357 24.65 12.26 25.04
CA GLU A 357 24.05 12.85 23.83
C GLU A 357 23.52 11.77 22.88
N GLN A 358 24.24 10.66 22.71
CA GLN A 358 23.77 9.53 21.90
C GLN A 358 22.45 8.97 22.44
N LEU A 359 22.33 8.80 23.76
CA LEU A 359 21.10 8.31 24.38
C LEU A 359 19.93 9.30 24.22
N LEU A 360 20.19 10.61 24.34
CA LEU A 360 19.17 11.64 24.08
C LEU A 360 18.71 11.63 22.62
N ASN A 361 19.65 11.57 21.68
CA ASN A 361 19.35 11.54 20.24
C ASN A 361 18.54 10.30 19.87
N TYR A 362 18.81 9.15 20.52
CA TYR A 362 18.03 7.93 20.30
C TYR A 362 16.55 8.11 20.68
N ILE A 363 16.26 8.89 21.72
CA ILE A 363 14.89 9.20 22.17
C ILE A 363 14.30 10.40 21.38
N GLY A 364 15.07 10.99 20.46
CA GLY A 364 14.64 12.15 19.65
C GLY A 364 14.74 13.49 20.36
N ALA A 365 15.54 13.59 21.43
CA ALA A 365 15.73 14.81 22.21
C ALA A 365 17.08 15.48 21.89
N GLU A 366 17.09 16.81 21.87
CA GLU A 366 18.31 17.60 21.68
C GLU A 366 19.11 17.71 22.98
N SER A 367 20.44 17.66 22.86
CA SER A 367 21.34 17.85 24.00
C SER A 367 21.47 19.33 24.39
N SER A 368 21.49 19.63 25.69
CA SER A 368 21.68 20.98 26.25
C SER A 368 23.16 21.43 26.27
N GLY A 369 23.86 21.27 25.15
CA GLY A 369 25.29 21.62 25.05
C GLY A 369 26.20 20.73 25.91
N ARG A 370 27.38 21.24 26.30
CA ARG A 370 28.46 20.48 26.99
C ARG A 370 28.20 20.21 28.49
N ASN A 371 27.04 19.64 28.84
CA ASN A 371 26.69 19.37 30.24
C ASN A 371 26.21 17.92 30.45
N ALA A 372 27.12 17.03 30.86
CA ALA A 372 26.83 15.60 31.06
C ALA A 372 25.73 15.37 32.09
N PHE A 373 25.76 16.10 33.20
CA PHE A 373 24.76 15.94 34.25
C PHE A 373 23.41 16.56 33.90
N GLY A 374 23.41 17.68 33.18
CA GLY A 374 22.18 18.28 32.65
C GLY A 374 21.50 17.36 31.64
N ASN A 375 22.28 16.81 30.71
CA ASN A 375 21.77 15.88 29.70
C ASN A 375 21.31 14.55 30.30
N LEU A 376 22.01 14.01 31.30
CA LEU A 376 21.58 12.82 32.02
C LEU A 376 20.28 13.05 32.79
N ARG A 377 20.14 14.20 33.44
CA ARG A 377 18.90 14.60 34.11
C ARG A 377 17.75 14.66 33.11
N GLU A 378 17.98 15.30 31.98
CA GLU A 378 16.96 15.46 30.94
C GLU A 378 16.56 14.12 30.33
N LEU A 379 17.55 13.25 30.09
CA LEU A 379 17.33 11.87 29.65
C LEU A 379 16.41 11.11 30.61
N ILE A 380 16.72 11.15 31.91
CA ILE A 380 15.90 10.50 32.95
C ILE A 380 14.50 11.12 32.97
N ARG A 381 14.39 12.45 32.89
CA ARG A 381 13.11 13.17 32.89
C ARG A 381 12.22 12.76 31.72
N ILE A 382 12.78 12.65 30.51
CA ILE A 382 12.05 12.26 29.31
C ILE A 382 11.62 10.81 29.40
N ILE A 383 12.51 9.90 29.80
CA ILE A 383 12.14 8.47 29.94
C ILE A 383 11.02 8.31 30.96
N GLN A 384 11.07 9.04 32.08
CA GLN A 384 10.04 8.97 33.12
C GLN A 384 8.73 9.68 32.76
N SER A 385 8.66 10.44 31.67
CA SER A 385 7.43 11.12 31.26
C SER A 385 6.48 10.16 30.56
N ASP A 386 5.18 10.49 30.56
CA ASP A 386 4.16 9.71 29.84
C ASP A 386 4.37 9.72 28.33
N GLU A 387 5.06 10.75 27.79
CA GLU A 387 5.35 10.91 26.36
C GLU A 387 6.24 9.77 25.84
N TYR A 388 7.13 9.24 26.68
CA TYR A 388 8.05 8.16 26.30
C TYR A 388 7.35 6.85 25.91
N LEU A 389 6.11 6.62 26.37
CA LEU A 389 5.31 5.47 25.95
C LEU A 389 4.91 5.52 24.47
N TYR A 390 4.99 6.70 23.85
CA TYR A 390 4.59 6.95 22.47
C TYR A 390 5.77 7.26 21.53
N ILE A 391 7.01 7.23 22.05
CA ILE A 391 8.27 7.31 21.29
C ILE A 391 8.74 5.89 20.93
#